data_AF-A0A2V8XAT7-F1
#
_entry.id   AF-A0A2V8XAT7-F1
#
_cell.length_a   1.000
_cell.length_b   1.000
_cell.length_c   1.000
_cell.angle_alpha   90.00
_cell.angle_beta   90.00
_cell.angle_gamma   90.00
#
_symmetry.space_group_name_H-M   'P 1'
#
loop_
_entity.id
_entity.type
_entity.pdbx_description
1 polymer ?
#
loop_
_entity_poly.entity_id
_entity_poly.type
_entity_poly.pdbx_seq_one_letter_code
_entity_poly.pdbx_strand_id
1 'polypeptide(L)'
;MRSEIARTPDSETPTCRRDSSLFFYFQPSTFDFFAKGTLMNPKSTIICPSTTSDSAPSHCQHRTPSGRRCRMPVSDPASGLCFKHAADQKKDRDAANLASKLIGDTEEFTSAVTINHSLGELYKLLARDEISPRRAAVMAYTGSLLLRTLPAIDRELHPPDAEQEIIMDLPRPKRDWPEDAERAFYQRMSSQPVPTDPEKKS
;
A
#
# COMPACT_ATOMS: atom_id res chain seq x y z
N MET A 1 55.80 -26.90 16.66
CA MET A 1 54.82 -27.34 17.67
C MET A 1 53.44 -27.21 17.05
N ARG A 2 52.84 -28.36 16.69
CA ARG A 2 51.47 -28.51 16.21
C ARG A 2 50.56 -28.68 17.44
N SER A 3 49.43 -27.99 17.44
CA SER A 3 48.23 -28.33 18.23
C SER A 3 47.13 -27.32 17.89
N GLU A 4 45.85 -27.63 17.81
CA GLU A 4 45.10 -28.80 17.38
C GLU A 4 43.67 -28.26 17.19
N ILE A 5 42.91 -28.92 16.34
CA ILE A 5 41.60 -28.49 15.85
C ILE A 5 40.52 -28.91 16.85
N ALA A 6 39.57 -28.02 17.18
CA ALA A 6 38.28 -28.42 17.74
C ALA A 6 37.15 -27.79 16.91
N ARG A 7 36.54 -28.63 16.08
CA ARG A 7 35.27 -28.39 15.37
C ARG A 7 34.13 -28.48 16.38
N THR A 8 33.19 -27.55 16.32
CA THR A 8 31.87 -27.71 16.94
C THR A 8 30.82 -28.00 15.87
N PRO A 9 29.84 -28.88 16.15
CA PRO A 9 28.97 -29.47 15.14
C PRO A 9 27.81 -28.55 14.73
N ASP A 10 27.48 -28.67 13.46
CA ASP A 10 26.30 -28.12 12.80
C ASP A 10 25.00 -28.66 13.42
N SER A 11 24.11 -27.76 13.83
CA SER A 11 22.71 -28.10 14.13
C SER A 11 21.83 -27.50 13.03
N GLU A 12 21.52 -28.36 12.07
CA GLU A 12 20.59 -28.15 10.97
C GLU A 12 19.19 -27.80 11.50
N THR A 13 18.69 -26.59 11.20
CA THR A 13 17.28 -26.25 11.40
C THR A 13 16.48 -26.61 10.15
N PRO A 14 15.43 -27.45 10.25
CA PRO A 14 14.65 -27.84 9.09
C PRO A 14 13.75 -26.69 8.63
N THR A 15 13.98 -26.23 7.41
CA THR A 15 13.09 -25.35 6.67
C THR A 15 11.77 -26.06 6.36
N CYS A 16 10.68 -25.69 7.03
CA CYS A 16 9.35 -26.14 6.66
C CYS A 16 8.85 -25.30 5.47
N ARG A 17 9.09 -25.78 4.24
CA ARG A 17 8.35 -25.37 3.05
C ARG A 17 6.87 -25.74 3.27
N ARG A 18 5.97 -24.76 3.26
CA ARG A 18 4.53 -24.98 3.08
C ARG A 18 4.12 -24.45 1.72
N ASP A 19 4.33 -25.29 0.70
CA ASP A 19 3.39 -25.37 -0.40
C ASP A 19 2.18 -26.15 0.11
N SER A 20 1.02 -25.51 0.14
CA SER A 20 -0.27 -26.19 0.26
C SER A 20 -1.33 -25.30 -0.39
N SER A 21 -1.29 -25.29 -1.72
CA SER A 21 -2.52 -25.36 -2.50
C SER A 21 -3.34 -26.54 -1.96
N LEU A 22 -4.61 -26.30 -1.64
CA LEU A 22 -5.77 -27.14 -1.94
C LEU A 22 -6.96 -26.68 -1.08
N PHE A 23 -7.99 -26.18 -1.77
CA PHE A 23 -9.41 -26.41 -1.52
C PHE A 23 -9.90 -26.46 -0.06
N PHE A 24 -10.48 -25.35 0.42
CA PHE A 24 -11.53 -25.42 1.45
C PHE A 24 -12.89 -25.45 0.76
N TYR A 25 -13.32 -26.65 0.35
CA TYR A 25 -14.74 -26.92 0.14
C TYR A 25 -15.45 -26.85 1.49
N PHE A 26 -16.48 -26.01 1.51
CA PHE A 26 -17.50 -25.90 2.53
C PHE A 26 -18.18 -27.27 2.73
N GLN A 27 -18.03 -27.91 3.88
CA GLN A 27 -18.89 -29.03 4.30
C GLN A 27 -19.73 -28.61 5.51
N PRO A 28 -21.07 -28.74 5.45
CA PRO A 28 -21.92 -28.65 6.63
C PRO A 28 -21.91 -30.01 7.34
N SER A 29 -21.46 -30.04 8.59
CA SER A 29 -21.60 -31.22 9.45
C SER A 29 -23.07 -31.37 9.83
N THR A 30 -23.63 -32.51 9.43
CA THR A 30 -24.96 -33.01 9.79
C THR A 30 -25.10 -33.17 11.30
N PHE A 31 -26.28 -32.79 11.76
CA PHE A 31 -26.76 -32.83 13.14
C PHE A 31 -27.08 -34.27 13.55
N ASP A 32 -26.42 -34.81 14.56
CA ASP A 32 -26.88 -36.06 15.19
C ASP A 32 -27.96 -35.76 16.24
N PHE A 33 -29.15 -36.24 15.91
CA PHE A 33 -30.33 -36.33 16.76
C PHE A 33 -30.08 -37.34 17.88
N PHE A 34 -30.21 -36.90 19.13
CA PHE A 34 -30.55 -37.79 20.24
C PHE A 34 -31.89 -37.36 20.84
N ALA A 35 -32.92 -38.13 20.46
CA ALA A 35 -34.23 -38.09 21.08
C ALA A 35 -34.19 -38.87 22.41
N LYS A 36 -34.60 -38.23 23.51
CA LYS A 36 -35.16 -38.91 24.67
C LYS A 36 -36.38 -38.15 25.13
N GLY A 37 -37.53 -38.79 24.98
CA GLY A 37 -38.81 -38.27 25.40
C GLY A 37 -38.96 -38.29 26.92
N THR A 38 -39.70 -37.32 27.43
CA THR A 38 -40.52 -37.48 28.63
C THR A 38 -41.70 -36.53 28.49
N LEU A 39 -42.90 -37.10 28.44
CA LEU A 39 -44.16 -36.38 28.53
C LEU A 39 -44.46 -36.19 30.02
N MET A 40 -44.76 -34.96 30.44
CA MET A 40 -45.88 -34.59 31.32
C MET A 40 -45.83 -33.07 31.58
N ASN A 41 -46.99 -32.44 31.39
CA ASN A 41 -47.34 -31.05 31.74
C ASN A 41 -48.07 -31.10 33.11
N PRO A 42 -48.06 -30.06 33.95
CA PRO A 42 -49.12 -29.06 33.80
C PRO A 42 -48.67 -27.59 34.02
N LYS A 43 -49.38 -26.72 33.31
CA LYS A 43 -49.43 -25.26 33.37
C LYS A 43 -48.99 -24.66 34.70
N SER A 44 -47.99 -23.78 34.63
CA SER A 44 -47.94 -22.58 35.46
C SER A 44 -47.41 -21.42 34.64
N THR A 45 -48.33 -20.52 34.29
CA THR A 45 -48.04 -19.17 33.83
C THR A 45 -47.37 -18.43 34.98
N ILE A 46 -46.07 -18.18 34.88
CA ILE A 46 -45.43 -17.08 35.58
C ILE A 46 -44.61 -16.31 34.55
N ILE A 47 -45.19 -15.20 34.10
CA ILE A 47 -44.45 -14.11 33.49
C ILE A 47 -43.63 -13.49 34.62
N CYS A 48 -42.35 -13.82 34.73
CA CYS A 48 -41.39 -12.99 35.43
C CYS A 48 -40.69 -12.11 34.40
N PRO A 49 -40.92 -10.78 34.38
CA PRO A 49 -39.97 -9.89 33.76
C PRO A 49 -38.77 -9.83 34.70
N SER A 50 -37.78 -10.70 34.49
CA SER A 50 -36.51 -10.61 35.21
C SER A 50 -35.75 -9.40 34.67
N THR A 51 -36.00 -8.29 35.32
CA THR A 51 -35.12 -7.14 35.45
C THR A 51 -33.66 -7.59 35.57
N THR A 52 -32.85 -7.13 34.62
CA THR A 52 -31.45 -6.69 34.80
C THR A 52 -30.68 -7.42 35.91
N SER A 53 -30.22 -8.64 35.64
CA SER A 53 -29.01 -9.12 36.32
C SER A 53 -27.83 -8.63 35.50
N ASP A 54 -26.99 -7.84 36.16
CA ASP A 54 -25.69 -7.34 35.70
C ASP A 54 -24.70 -8.52 35.55
N SER A 55 -25.10 -9.49 34.73
CA SER A 55 -24.36 -10.69 34.41
C SER A 55 -23.51 -10.36 33.21
N ALA A 56 -22.20 -10.37 33.40
CA ALA A 56 -21.24 -10.16 32.33
C ALA A 56 -21.65 -11.01 31.10
N PRO A 57 -21.59 -10.43 29.88
CA PRO A 57 -22.06 -11.11 28.69
C PRO A 57 -21.34 -12.45 28.54
N SER A 58 -22.08 -13.57 28.61
CA SER A 58 -21.51 -14.91 28.47
C SER A 58 -21.00 -15.20 27.05
N HIS A 59 -21.51 -14.45 26.08
CA HIS A 59 -21.25 -14.64 24.65
C HIS A 59 -20.94 -13.30 23.97
N CYS A 60 -20.14 -13.36 22.91
CA CYS A 60 -19.62 -12.22 22.16
C CYS A 60 -20.72 -11.34 21.58
N GLN A 61 -20.70 -10.03 21.89
CA GLN A 61 -21.72 -9.05 21.49
C GLN A 61 -21.75 -8.72 19.99
N HIS A 62 -20.75 -9.16 19.22
CA HIS A 62 -20.68 -8.93 17.79
C HIS A 62 -21.85 -9.58 17.02
N ARG A 63 -22.43 -8.83 16.07
CA ARG A 63 -23.45 -9.30 15.13
C ARG A 63 -22.88 -9.34 13.72
N THR A 64 -23.14 -10.43 13.01
CA THR A 64 -22.79 -10.52 11.58
C THR A 64 -23.71 -9.61 10.75
N PRO A 65 -23.32 -9.24 9.52
CA PRO A 65 -24.19 -8.48 8.61
C PRO A 65 -25.53 -9.17 8.32
N SER A 66 -25.62 -10.49 8.50
CA SER A 66 -26.87 -11.26 8.45
C SER A 66 -27.76 -11.09 9.70
N GLY A 67 -27.34 -10.32 10.71
CA GLY A 67 -28.06 -10.07 11.96
C GLY A 67 -27.86 -11.13 13.05
N ARG A 68 -27.15 -12.22 12.77
CA ARG A 68 -26.90 -13.32 13.74
C ARG A 68 -25.81 -12.91 14.74
N ARG A 69 -26.03 -13.18 16.02
CA ARG A 69 -25.05 -12.92 17.09
C ARG A 69 -24.00 -14.03 17.13
N CYS A 70 -22.75 -13.65 17.36
CA CYS A 70 -21.68 -14.61 17.57
C CYS A 70 -21.98 -15.45 18.84
N ARG A 71 -21.77 -16.77 18.74
CA ARG A 71 -21.99 -17.73 19.84
C ARG A 71 -20.71 -18.02 20.66
N MET A 72 -19.58 -17.45 20.28
CA MET A 72 -18.31 -17.66 20.99
C MET A 72 -18.35 -17.01 22.37
N PRO A 73 -17.72 -17.61 23.39
CA PRO A 73 -17.62 -17.01 24.71
C PRO A 73 -16.85 -15.69 24.66
N VAL A 74 -17.19 -14.78 25.57
CA VAL A 74 -16.43 -13.53 25.74
C VAL A 74 -15.05 -13.87 26.27
N SER A 75 -14.02 -13.32 25.64
CA SER A 75 -12.63 -13.49 26.06
C SER A 75 -12.15 -12.30 26.88
N ASP A 76 -12.64 -11.10 26.56
CA ASP A 76 -12.34 -9.87 27.28
C ASP A 76 -13.65 -9.27 27.82
N PRO A 77 -13.85 -9.22 29.15
CA PRO A 77 -15.07 -8.71 29.74
C PRO A 77 -15.25 -7.20 29.52
N ALA A 78 -14.18 -6.43 29.25
CA ALA A 78 -14.27 -4.99 29.00
C ALA A 78 -14.83 -4.67 27.62
N SER A 79 -14.40 -5.41 26.58
CA SER A 79 -14.94 -5.25 25.22
C SER A 79 -16.23 -6.04 24.97
N GLY A 80 -16.52 -7.09 25.76
CA GLY A 80 -17.68 -7.96 25.53
C GLY A 80 -17.57 -8.78 24.25
N LEU A 81 -16.36 -8.91 23.68
CA LEU A 81 -16.08 -9.61 22.43
C LEU A 81 -15.35 -10.94 22.67
N CYS A 82 -15.48 -11.87 21.73
CA CYS A 82 -14.62 -13.05 21.69
C CYS A 82 -13.25 -12.70 21.10
N PHE A 83 -12.24 -13.53 21.36
CA PHE A 83 -10.87 -13.35 20.86
C PHE A 83 -10.78 -12.98 19.36
N LYS A 84 -11.58 -13.62 18.51
CA LYS A 84 -11.60 -13.32 17.06
C LYS A 84 -12.06 -11.90 16.77
N HIS A 85 -13.24 -11.53 17.25
CA HIS A 85 -13.82 -10.21 16.99
C HIS A 85 -13.07 -9.10 17.75
N ALA A 86 -12.46 -9.40 18.90
CA ALA A 86 -11.57 -8.46 19.58
C ALA A 86 -10.30 -8.19 18.75
N ALA A 87 -9.71 -9.24 18.17
CA ALA A 87 -8.57 -9.10 17.27
C ALA A 87 -8.93 -8.33 15.99
N ASP A 88 -10.09 -8.58 15.41
CA ASP A 88 -10.54 -7.87 14.21
C ASP A 88 -10.87 -6.40 14.53
N GLN A 89 -11.55 -6.11 15.64
CA GLN A 89 -11.77 -4.73 16.09
C GLN A 89 -10.45 -4.00 16.32
N LYS A 90 -9.42 -4.67 16.87
CA LYS A 90 -8.10 -4.09 17.02
C LYS A 90 -7.47 -3.77 15.65
N LYS A 91 -7.52 -4.69 14.69
CA LYS A 91 -7.01 -4.44 13.32
C LYS A 91 -7.71 -3.26 12.67
N ASP A 92 -9.03 -3.14 12.82
CA ASP A 92 -9.79 -2.04 12.23
C ASP A 92 -9.41 -0.70 12.86
N ARG A 93 -9.21 -0.66 14.18
CA ARG A 93 -8.71 0.52 14.89
C ARG A 93 -7.29 0.89 14.45
N ASP A 94 -6.40 -0.08 14.35
CA ASP A 94 -5.02 0.12 13.91
C ASP A 94 -5.00 0.63 12.45
N ALA A 95 -5.88 0.11 11.59
CA ALA A 95 -6.05 0.60 10.21
C ALA A 95 -6.56 2.04 10.13
N ALA A 96 -7.54 2.42 10.96
CA ALA A 96 -8.04 3.80 11.04
C ALA A 96 -6.96 4.77 11.56
N ASN A 97 -6.15 4.33 12.53
CA ASN A 97 -5.01 5.09 13.03
C ASN A 97 -3.92 5.27 11.96
N LEU A 98 -3.68 4.25 11.13
CA LEU A 98 -2.76 4.35 9.98
C LEU A 98 -3.28 5.35 8.94
N ALA A 99 -4.57 5.31 8.62
CA ALA A 99 -5.18 6.22 7.64
C ALA A 99 -5.06 7.69 8.11
N SER A 100 -5.39 7.97 9.36
CA SER A 100 -5.25 9.32 9.94
C SER A 100 -3.80 9.81 9.98
N LYS A 101 -2.82 8.94 10.28
CA LYS A 101 -1.39 9.31 10.20
C LYS A 101 -0.91 9.62 8.78
N LEU A 102 -1.40 8.87 7.79
CA LEU A 102 -0.95 8.98 6.40
C LEU A 102 -1.59 10.16 5.66
N ILE A 103 -2.88 10.38 5.88
CA ILE A 103 -3.68 11.36 5.14
C ILE A 103 -3.80 12.65 5.95
N GLY A 104 -3.76 12.59 7.28
CA GLY A 104 -3.97 13.76 8.15
C GLY A 104 -5.30 14.44 7.82
N ASP A 105 -5.24 15.75 7.62
CA ASP A 105 -6.38 16.59 7.25
C ASP A 105 -6.47 16.83 5.73
N THR A 106 -5.73 16.06 4.92
CA THR A 106 -5.69 16.26 3.47
C THR A 106 -6.94 15.65 2.82
N GLU A 107 -7.78 16.48 2.22
CA GLU A 107 -8.97 16.00 1.49
C GLU A 107 -8.61 15.51 0.07
N GLU A 108 -7.64 16.17 -0.58
CA GLU A 108 -7.28 15.90 -1.98
C GLU A 108 -5.77 15.89 -2.25
N PHE A 109 -5.35 15.10 -3.23
CA PHE A 109 -3.95 14.97 -3.67
C PHE A 109 -3.68 15.71 -4.98
N THR A 110 -3.97 17.01 -5.01
CA THR A 110 -3.79 17.89 -6.18
C THR A 110 -2.41 18.57 -6.23
N SER A 111 -1.58 18.41 -5.20
CA SER A 111 -0.26 19.03 -5.10
C SER A 111 0.85 18.01 -4.84
N ALA A 112 2.01 18.23 -5.44
CA ALA A 112 3.19 17.41 -5.18
C ALA A 112 3.63 17.48 -3.71
N VAL A 113 3.41 18.62 -3.05
CA VAL A 113 3.78 18.82 -1.65
C VAL A 113 2.98 17.90 -0.74
N THR A 114 1.66 17.81 -0.94
CA THR A 114 0.78 16.98 -0.11
C THR A 114 1.04 15.48 -0.32
N ILE A 115 1.29 15.07 -1.57
CA ILE A 115 1.67 13.69 -1.88
C ILE A 115 3.03 13.33 -1.26
N ASN A 116 4.02 14.21 -1.35
CA ASN A 116 5.33 13.93 -0.76
C ASN A 116 5.28 13.88 0.77
N HIS A 117 4.44 14.71 1.40
CA HIS A 117 4.20 14.64 2.84
C HIS A 117 3.61 13.29 3.25
N SER A 118 2.58 12.80 2.57
CA SER A 118 1.97 11.50 2.87
C SER A 118 2.92 10.33 2.62
N LEU A 119 3.76 10.39 1.57
CA LEU A 119 4.83 9.41 1.33
C LEU A 119 5.92 9.46 2.42
N GLY A 120 6.22 10.63 2.96
CA GLY A 120 7.12 10.80 4.11
C GLY A 120 6.58 10.13 5.37
N GLU A 121 5.29 10.30 5.68
CA GLU A 121 4.64 9.60 6.79
C GLU A 121 4.60 8.09 6.56
N LEU A 122 4.35 7.65 5.33
CA LEU A 122 4.42 6.23 4.96
C LEU A 122 5.81 5.64 5.23
N TYR A 123 6.87 6.37 4.88
CA TYR A 123 8.23 5.95 5.16
C TYR A 123 8.49 5.80 6.67
N LYS A 124 8.03 6.76 7.49
CA LYS A 124 8.16 6.70 8.95
C LYS A 124 7.44 5.48 9.54
N LEU A 125 6.25 5.16 9.03
CA LEU A 125 5.48 4.00 9.47
C LEU A 125 6.15 2.68 9.08
N LEU A 126 6.71 2.61 7.89
CA LEU A 126 7.48 1.44 7.44
C LEU A 126 8.73 1.24 8.28
N ALA A 127 9.45 2.32 8.60
CA ALA A 127 10.64 2.26 9.45
C ALA A 127 10.34 1.81 10.90
N ARG A 128 9.08 1.92 11.34
CA ARG A 128 8.63 1.47 12.68
C ARG A 128 7.99 0.08 12.66
N ASP A 129 7.98 -0.62 11.51
CA ASP A 129 7.28 -1.89 11.30
C ASP A 129 5.78 -1.85 11.64
N GLU A 130 5.15 -0.66 11.61
CA GLU A 130 3.70 -0.51 11.84
C GLU A 130 2.88 -0.91 10.60
N ILE A 131 3.53 -1.02 9.43
CA ILE A 131 2.90 -1.41 8.18
C ILE A 131 3.76 -2.42 7.42
N SER A 132 3.11 -3.37 6.74
CA SER A 132 3.85 -4.36 5.94
C SER A 132 4.46 -3.71 4.69
N PRO A 133 5.69 -4.12 4.29
CA PRO A 133 6.35 -3.61 3.10
C PRO A 133 5.51 -3.73 1.83
N ARG A 134 4.74 -4.83 1.70
CA ARG A 134 3.85 -5.04 0.56
C ARG A 134 2.74 -3.99 0.49
N ARG A 135 2.12 -3.63 1.62
CA ARG A 135 1.09 -2.58 1.67
C ARG A 135 1.70 -1.21 1.36
N ALA A 136 2.87 -0.92 1.94
CA ALA A 136 3.59 0.33 1.69
C ALA A 136 3.97 0.49 0.21
N ALA A 137 4.47 -0.57 -0.44
CA ALA A 137 4.84 -0.55 -1.85
C ALA A 137 3.66 -0.17 -2.76
N VAL A 138 2.46 -0.71 -2.50
CA VAL A 138 1.25 -0.37 -3.27
C VAL A 138 0.90 1.11 -3.09
N MET A 139 0.93 1.63 -1.86
CA MET A 139 0.62 3.05 -1.62
C MET A 139 1.66 4.00 -2.23
N ALA A 140 2.95 3.65 -2.16
CA ALA A 140 4.01 4.40 -2.81
C ALA A 140 3.87 4.42 -4.34
N TYR A 141 3.44 3.31 -4.92
CA TYR A 141 3.12 3.23 -6.35
C TYR A 141 1.94 4.13 -6.71
N THR A 142 0.86 4.13 -5.91
CA THR A 142 -0.27 5.05 -6.09
C THR A 142 0.17 6.51 -6.01
N GLY A 143 1.01 6.89 -5.03
CA GLY A 143 1.58 8.23 -4.93
C GLY A 143 2.40 8.61 -6.16
N SER A 144 3.16 7.66 -6.71
CA SER A 144 3.93 7.85 -7.96
C SER A 144 3.03 8.08 -9.17
N LEU A 145 1.84 7.45 -9.22
CA LEU A 145 0.86 7.71 -10.27
C LEU A 145 0.25 9.11 -10.14
N LEU A 146 -0.10 9.54 -8.92
CA LEU A 146 -0.63 10.87 -8.66
C LEU A 146 0.36 11.97 -9.06
N LEU A 147 1.65 11.80 -8.74
CA LEU A 147 2.69 12.77 -9.15
C LEU A 147 2.81 12.92 -10.67
N ARG A 148 2.54 11.86 -11.44
CA ARG A 148 2.61 11.89 -12.91
C ARG A 148 1.42 12.61 -13.55
N THR A 149 0.28 12.71 -12.85
CA THR A 149 -0.90 13.42 -13.37
C THR A 149 -0.86 14.91 -13.07
N LEU A 150 -0.04 15.36 -12.12
CA LEU A 150 0.05 16.78 -11.75
C LEU A 150 0.36 17.72 -12.91
N PRO A 151 1.29 17.43 -13.84
CA PRO A 151 1.53 18.31 -14.98
C PRO A 151 0.34 18.40 -15.95
N ALA A 152 -0.49 17.35 -16.04
CA ALA A 152 -1.71 17.39 -16.85
C ALA A 152 -2.77 18.27 -16.19
N ILE A 153 -2.97 18.10 -14.87
CA ILE A 153 -3.85 18.95 -14.06
C ILE A 153 -3.40 20.42 -14.13
N ASP A 154 -2.11 20.68 -14.04
CA ASP A 154 -1.54 22.03 -14.13
C ASP A 154 -1.85 22.70 -15.48
N ARG A 155 -1.77 21.97 -16.59
CA ARG A 155 -2.16 22.48 -17.92
C ARG A 155 -3.66 22.73 -18.09
N GLU A 156 -4.50 21.95 -17.40
CA GLU A 156 -5.95 22.14 -17.41
C GLU A 156 -6.35 23.39 -16.59
N LEU A 157 -5.68 23.63 -15.46
CA LEU A 157 -5.91 24.79 -14.60
C LEU A 157 -5.24 26.07 -15.11
N HIS A 158 -4.10 25.94 -15.77
CA HIS A 158 -3.32 27.03 -16.36
C HIS A 158 -3.15 26.77 -17.86
N PRO A 159 -4.16 27.10 -18.68
CA PRO A 159 -4.06 27.03 -20.13
C PRO A 159 -2.82 27.79 -20.62
N PRO A 160 -2.14 27.32 -21.67
CA PRO A 160 -0.91 27.94 -22.16
C PRO A 160 -1.21 29.29 -22.83
N ASP A 161 -1.41 30.33 -22.01
CA ASP A 161 -1.49 31.73 -22.47
C ASP A 161 -0.09 32.37 -22.55
N ALA A 162 0.94 31.70 -22.01
CA ALA A 162 2.33 32.13 -22.07
C ALA A 162 3.21 30.98 -22.58
N GLU A 163 3.87 31.19 -23.70
CA GLU A 163 4.92 30.30 -24.22
C GLU A 163 5.99 30.13 -23.13
N GLN A 164 6.30 28.89 -22.75
CA GLN A 164 7.37 28.63 -21.79
C GLN A 164 8.71 29.04 -22.43
N GLU A 165 9.30 30.14 -21.97
CA GLU A 165 10.63 30.57 -22.41
C GLU A 165 11.68 29.62 -21.83
N ILE A 166 12.25 28.75 -22.67
CA ILE A 166 13.43 27.95 -22.32
C ILE A 166 14.65 28.86 -22.39
N ILE A 167 15.04 29.45 -21.26
CA ILE A 167 16.26 30.24 -21.15
C ILE A 167 17.45 29.29 -20.92
N MET A 168 18.28 29.12 -21.94
CA MET A 168 19.53 28.37 -21.83
C MET A 168 20.67 29.30 -21.38
N ASP A 169 20.83 29.48 -20.06
CA ASP A 169 21.90 30.30 -19.45
C ASP A 169 23.29 29.62 -19.46
N LEU A 170 23.48 28.56 -20.25
CA LEU A 170 24.77 27.89 -20.32
C LEU A 170 25.74 28.71 -21.18
N PRO A 171 26.84 29.27 -20.62
CA PRO A 171 27.87 29.89 -21.43
C PRO A 171 28.41 28.83 -22.38
N ARG A 172 28.41 29.15 -23.69
CA ARG A 172 28.93 28.25 -24.71
C ARG A 172 30.35 27.84 -24.30
N PRO A 173 30.66 26.53 -24.17
CA PRO A 173 32.01 26.09 -23.87
C PRO A 173 32.99 26.74 -24.85
N LYS A 174 34.07 27.33 -24.34
CA LYS A 174 35.15 27.83 -25.22
C LYS A 174 35.65 26.62 -26.00
N ARG A 175 35.43 26.64 -27.31
CA ARG A 175 36.01 25.69 -28.27
C ARG A 175 37.37 26.26 -28.67
N ASP A 176 38.34 26.25 -27.78
CA ASP A 176 39.77 26.45 -28.08
C ASP A 176 40.31 25.18 -28.75
N TRP A 177 39.77 24.86 -29.92
CA TRP A 177 40.43 23.91 -30.81
C TRP A 177 41.58 24.68 -31.44
N PRO A 178 42.81 24.14 -31.41
CA PRO A 178 43.89 24.72 -32.18
C PRO A 178 43.42 24.88 -33.63
N GLU A 179 43.74 26.02 -34.24
CA GLU A 179 43.57 26.22 -35.69
C GLU A 179 44.58 25.33 -36.41
N ASP A 180 44.33 24.02 -36.38
CA ASP A 180 45.12 23.09 -37.15
C ASP A 180 44.83 23.34 -38.63
N ALA A 181 45.85 23.19 -39.48
CA ALA A 181 45.77 23.44 -40.92
C ALA A 181 44.59 22.71 -41.59
N GLU A 182 44.14 21.61 -40.98
CA GLU A 182 42.97 20.82 -41.37
C GLU A 182 41.66 21.63 -41.30
N ARG A 183 41.48 22.49 -40.30
CA ARG A 183 40.28 23.33 -40.15
C ARG A 183 40.24 24.46 -41.17
N ALA A 184 41.40 25.07 -41.45
CA ALA A 184 41.55 26.05 -42.51
C ALA A 184 41.27 25.42 -43.89
N PHE A 185 41.67 24.16 -44.07
CA PHE A 185 41.34 23.38 -45.27
C PHE A 185 39.83 23.14 -45.40
N TYR A 186 39.15 22.68 -44.34
CA TYR A 186 37.70 22.48 -44.36
C TYR A 186 36.93 23.77 -44.61
N GLN A 187 37.33 24.89 -43.99
CA GLN A 187 36.72 26.19 -44.24
C GLN A 187 36.89 26.64 -45.69
N ARG A 188 38.11 26.53 -46.25
CA ARG A 188 38.39 26.85 -47.65
C ARG A 188 37.58 26.00 -48.62
N MET A 189 37.44 24.70 -48.34
CA MET A 189 36.63 23.79 -49.14
C MET A 189 35.13 24.12 -49.05
N SER A 190 34.63 24.49 -47.86
CA SER A 190 33.22 24.86 -47.65
C SER A 190 32.82 26.23 -48.23
N SER A 191 33.80 27.13 -48.41
CA SER A 191 33.58 28.46 -48.99
C SER A 191 33.66 28.48 -50.52
N GLN A 192 33.83 27.32 -51.18
CA GLN A 192 33.85 27.30 -52.64
C GLN A 192 32.46 27.73 -53.17
N PRO A 193 32.41 28.74 -54.07
CA PRO A 193 31.15 29.14 -54.68
C PRO A 193 30.59 27.95 -55.47
N VAL A 194 29.32 27.62 -55.21
CA VAL A 194 28.56 26.66 -56.02
C VAL A 194 28.62 27.16 -57.47
N PRO A 195 29.06 26.34 -58.44
CA PRO A 195 29.04 26.72 -59.84
C PRO A 195 27.61 27.10 -60.24
N THR A 196 27.39 28.38 -60.53
CA THR A 196 26.16 28.82 -61.16
C THR A 196 26.28 28.47 -62.64
N ASP A 197 25.60 27.42 -63.09
CA ASP A 197 25.50 27.05 -64.50
C ASP A 197 25.05 28.27 -65.33
N PRO A 198 25.89 28.81 -66.23
CA PRO A 198 25.50 29.92 -67.06
C PRO A 198 24.98 29.41 -68.40
N GLU A 199 23.90 28.62 -68.44
CA GLU A 199 23.22 28.36 -69.72
C GLU A 199 21.79 27.80 -69.57
N LYS A 200 20.85 28.71 -69.29
CA LYS A 200 19.49 28.57 -69.85
C LYS A 200 18.92 29.96 -70.12
N LYS A 201 19.37 30.55 -71.22
CA LYS A 201 18.74 31.74 -71.81
C LYS A 201 18.17 31.34 -73.17
N SER A 202 16.86 31.57 -73.30
CA SER A 202 16.00 31.38 -74.48
C SER A 202 15.56 29.95 -74.76
#